data_AF-A0A520HVY0-F1
#
_entry.id   AF-A0A520HVY0-F1
#
_cell.length_a   1.000
_cell.length_b   1.000
_cell.length_c   1.000
_cell.angle_alpha   90.00
_cell.angle_beta   90.00
_cell.angle_gamma   90.00
#
_symmetry.space_group_name_H-M   'P 1'
#
loop_
_entity.id
_entity.type
_entity.pdbx_description
1 polymer ?
#
loop_
_entity_poly.entity_id
_entity_poly.type
_entity_poly.pdbx_seq_one_letter_code
_entity_poly.pdbx_strand_id
1 'polypeptide(L)' 'MKLLAISPHLDDAAFSAGGLLASCVDQGWAVTVATCFTGNVAHPTGFALACQLDKGLTADIDY' A
#
# COMPACT_ATOMS: atom_id res chain seq x y z
N MET A 1 17.02 -16.63 5.83
CA MET A 1 17.48 -15.22 5.73
C MET A 1 16.32 -14.28 6.05
N LYS A 2 16.57 -12.98 6.26
CA LYS A 2 15.52 -11.96 6.49
C LYS A 2 15.52 -10.95 5.34
N LEU A 3 14.34 -10.57 4.87
CA LEU A 3 14.15 -9.53 3.86
C LEU A 3 13.06 -8.56 4.33
N LEU A 4 13.35 -7.26 4.23
CA LEU A 4 12.40 -6.18 4.52
C LEU A 4 12.16 -5.38 3.24
N ALA A 5 10.93 -5.42 2.72
CA ALA A 5 10.49 -4.55 1.65
C ALA A 5 9.84 -3.30 2.25
N ILE A 6 10.28 -2.11 1.84
CA ILE A 6 9.66 -0.85 2.22
C ILE A 6 8.73 -0.41 1.10
N SER A 7 7.43 -0.41 1.37
CA SER A 7 6.39 -0.04 0.41
C SER A 7 5.91 1.39 0.73
N PRO A 8 5.89 2.34 -0.21
CA PRO A 8 5.27 3.63 0.06
C PRO A 8 3.77 3.47 0.37
N HIS A 9 2.99 2.90 -0.54
CA HIS A 9 1.54 2.67 -0.40
C HIS A 9 1.17 1.18 -0.31
N LEU A 10 -0.12 0.89 -0.07
CA LEU A 10 -0.69 -0.44 0.17
C LEU A 10 -0.81 -1.32 -1.10
N ASP A 11 0.16 -1.24 -1.99
CA ASP A 11 0.18 -1.95 -3.27
C ASP A 11 1.57 -1.98 -3.92
N ASP A 12 2.35 -0.89 -3.77
CA ASP A 12 3.64 -0.70 -4.43
C ASP A 12 4.58 -1.92 -4.38
N ALA A 13 4.79 -2.51 -3.20
CA ALA A 13 5.68 -3.67 -3.07
C ALA A 13 5.13 -4.92 -3.80
N ALA A 14 3.80 -5.12 -3.78
CA ALA A 14 3.17 -6.23 -4.48
C ALA A 14 3.27 -6.07 -6.01
N PHE A 15 2.99 -4.86 -6.52
CA PHE A 15 3.01 -4.60 -7.96
C PHE A 15 4.43 -4.49 -8.53
N SER A 16 5.40 -4.07 -7.72
CA SER A 16 6.79 -3.90 -8.18
C SER A 16 7.64 -5.14 -7.99
N ALA A 17 7.42 -5.91 -6.92
CA ALA A 17 8.31 -7.00 -6.50
C ALA A 17 7.58 -8.26 -6.01
N GLY A 18 6.26 -8.36 -6.15
CA GLY A 18 5.47 -9.45 -5.56
C GLY A 18 5.97 -10.86 -5.92
N GLY A 19 6.35 -11.09 -7.18
CA GLY A 19 6.91 -12.37 -7.61
C GLY A 19 8.24 -12.71 -6.94
N LEU A 20 9.13 -11.72 -6.78
CA LEU A 20 10.41 -11.90 -6.08
C LEU A 20 10.17 -12.20 -4.60
N LEU A 21 9.30 -11.42 -3.94
CA LEU A 21 8.97 -11.60 -2.53
C LEU A 21 8.38 -13.00 -2.26
N ALA A 22 7.46 -13.46 -3.12
CA ALA A 22 6.92 -14.81 -3.06
C ALA A 22 8.00 -15.88 -3.23
N SER A 23 8.88 -15.73 -4.22
CA SER A 23 10.00 -16.66 -4.43
C SER A 23 10.95 -16.73 -3.24
N CYS A 24 11.20 -15.61 -2.54
CA CYS A 24 12.00 -15.61 -1.31
C CYS A 24 11.30 -16.38 -0.17
N VAL A 25 9.98 -16.25 -0.05
CA VAL A 25 9.20 -17.03 0.93
C VAL A 25 9.29 -18.52 0.62
N ASP A 26 9.16 -18.93 -0.65
CA ASP A 26 9.28 -20.33 -1.07
C ASP A 26 10.67 -20.93 -0.78
N GLN A 27 11.72 -20.09 -0.79
CA GLN A 27 13.08 -20.46 -0.38
C GLN A 27 13.29 -20.48 1.14
N GLY A 28 12.23 -20.27 1.94
CA GLY A 28 12.28 -20.28 3.40
C GLY A 28 12.80 -19.00 4.03
N TRP A 29 12.74 -17.85 3.35
CA TRP A 29 13.13 -16.57 3.93
C TRP A 29 12.00 -15.98 4.76
N ALA A 30 12.36 -15.30 5.84
CA ALA A 30 11.42 -14.45 6.58
C ALA A 30 11.30 -13.11 5.86
N VAL A 31 10.20 -12.92 5.14
CA VAL A 31 9.89 -11.69 4.39
C VAL A 31 8.92 -10.83 5.18
N THR A 32 9.21 -9.53 5.30
CA THR A 32 8.33 -8.52 5.89
C THR A 32 8.14 -7.39 4.89
N VAL A 33 6.89 -6.95 4.70
CA VAL A 33 6.57 -5.75 3.94
C VAL A 33 6.14 -4.69 4.94
N ALA A 34 6.89 -3.58 5.03
CA ALA A 34 6.54 -2.43 5.85
C ALA A 34 6.03 -1.31 4.95
N THR A 35 4.74 -0.99 5.08
CA THR A 35 4.11 0.08 4.31
C THR A 35 4.15 1.40 5.07
N CYS A 36 4.68 2.44 4.44
CA CYS A 36 4.91 3.75 5.05
C CYS A 36 3.61 4.53 5.26
N PHE A 37 2.78 4.65 4.21
CA PHE A 37 1.58 5.48 4.20
C PHE A 37 0.33 4.59 4.40
N THR A 38 0.07 4.22 5.66
CA THR A 38 -1.07 3.37 6.05
C THR A 38 -2.16 4.11 6.83
N GLY A 39 -1.94 5.39 7.13
CA GLY A 39 -2.93 6.20 7.84
C GLY A 39 -4.08 6.63 6.95
N ASN A 40 -5.31 6.43 7.40
CA ASN A 40 -6.50 7.02 6.78
C ASN A 40 -6.55 8.52 7.08
N VAL A 41 -7.12 9.29 6.15
CA VAL A 41 -7.41 10.71 6.36
C VAL A 41 -8.91 10.85 6.56
N ALA A 42 -9.35 10.89 7.82
CA ALA A 42 -10.74 11.17 8.14
C ALA A 42 -11.14 12.55 7.59
N HIS A 43 -12.26 12.62 6.88
CA HIS A 43 -12.76 13.84 6.22
C HIS A 43 -11.69 14.47 5.32
N PRO A 44 -11.31 13.80 4.21
CA PRO A 44 -10.25 14.28 3.36
C PRO A 44 -10.60 15.66 2.79
N THR A 45 -9.58 16.49 2.64
CA THR A 45 -9.69 17.83 2.03
C THR A 45 -8.58 17.99 1.00
N GLY A 46 -8.69 19.03 0.16
CA GLY A 46 -7.69 19.34 -0.86
C GLY A 46 -7.43 18.17 -1.79
N PHE A 47 -6.15 17.78 -1.92
CA PHE A 47 -5.74 16.72 -2.85
C PHE A 47 -6.33 15.35 -2.53
N ALA A 48 -6.39 14.97 -1.25
CA ALA A 48 -6.96 13.68 -0.85
C ALA A 48 -8.44 13.56 -1.25
N LEU A 49 -9.21 14.65 -1.09
CA LEU A 49 -10.61 14.70 -1.50
C LEU A 49 -10.75 14.66 -3.03
N ALA A 50 -9.88 15.38 -3.76
CA ALA A 50 -9.87 15.32 -5.21
C ALA A 50 -9.64 13.89 -5.72
N CYS A 51 -8.66 13.18 -5.15
CA CYS A 51 -8.38 11.78 -5.50
C CYS A 51 -9.56 10.83 -5.21
N GLN A 52 -10.37 11.10 -4.20
CA GLN A 52 -11.59 10.34 -3.89
C GLN A 52 -12.69 10.61 -4.93
N LEU A 53 -12.94 11.90 -5.21
CA LEU A 53 -13.94 12.32 -6.18
C LEU A 53 -13.62 11.85 -7.60
N ASP A 54 -12.34 11.86 -7.99
CA ASP A 54 -11.87 11.34 -9.28
C ASP A 54 -12.12 9.84 -9.45
N LYS A 55 -12.22 9.10 -8.34
CA LYS A 55 -12.60 7.67 -8.31
C LYS A 55 -14.12 7.47 -8.37
N GLY A 56 -14.91 8.54 -8.46
CA GLY A 56 -16.37 8.50 -8.43
C GLY A 56 -16.96 8.26 -7.05
N LEU A 57 -16.16 8.42 -5.98
CA LEU A 57 -16.62 8.28 -4.60
C LEU A 57 -17.05 9.64 -4.06
N THR A 58 -18.25 9.72 -3.51
CA THR A 58 -18.77 10.97 -2.92
C THR A 58 -18.06 11.29 -1.60
N ALA A 59 -18.01 12.57 -1.21
CA ALA A 59 -17.24 13.06 -0.07
C ALA A 59 -17.68 12.54 1.31
N ASP A 60 -18.89 11.98 1.39
CA ASP A 60 -19.46 11.37 2.59
C ASP A 60 -19.00 9.91 2.80
N ILE A 61 -18.37 9.29 1.79
CA ILE A 61 -17.80 7.95 1.88
C ILE A 61 -16.47 8.01 2.61
N ASP A 62 -16.28 7.13 3.60
CA ASP A 62 -15.00 6.91 4.25
C ASP A 62 -14.07 6.16 3.29
N TYR A 63 -13.01 6.85 2.83
CA TYR A 63 -12.11 6.47 1.75
C TYR A 63 -10.64 6.52 2.20
#